data_AF-G9XVX7-F1
#
_entry.id   AF-G9XVX7-F1
#
_cell.length_a   1.000
_cell.length_b   1.000
_cell.length_c   1.000
_cell.angle_alpha   90.00
_cell.angle_beta   90.00
_cell.angle_gamma   90.00
#
_symmetry.space_group_name_H-M   'P 1'
#
loop_
_entity.id
_entity.type
_entity.pdbx_description
1 polymer ?
#
loop_
_entity_poly.entity_id
_entity_poly.type
_entity_poly.pdbx_seq_one_letter_code
_entity_poly.pdbx_strand_id
1 'polypeptide(L)'
;MSIPVAADNPSTTISLDKSTIVLTVGQTDTITATVLPAGAADQNLTWISSNPNVVKVFNGLVMALSEGTAYINVMNPSGNSSYASCYVIVKKPDSTMEINKSSLTLSVGSTETLTVSISPSQAVHWTSSHPEVVQVFNGVLMAQKLGTAVITATAADGSRSVTCTVTVNDAQSSIRLNKSTATLGIGKSSTLTANISPALPTNAYLMWQSSNPGIVSVSGGVITGVSLGTAVITAIASDGSSSATCKVTVTASGVNPIRLGGANRYETSVQIAKQGWPNGSAYIVLATGNNYPDALSAAPLAQKYNAPILLTDKTLPQVTLNEITRLKPTQIFICGGTGAISKTIENQLNGMGILTERLEGKDRYETSVEIAKKLGSESGELVLVNGYEWSDALSASPIAAQKGIPILLTDKSTFPDSVKSFVKSNSFYTTYVLGGTDLISNQVKNQLPGSVRIDGTNKYERNINILKKFEDSLDLEKICIATGADFPDALSGSVLAANLSTAIVLVDNASLKSVTTQYVTNSLQQTNDVYVFGLQGVVSDTVVNKLFAN
;
A
#
# COMPACT_ATOMS: atom_id res chain seq x y z
N MET A 1 117.54 33.21 -4.44
CA MET A 1 117.27 31.77 -4.70
C MET A 1 116.48 31.30 -3.49
N SER A 2 115.23 30.84 -3.61
CA SER A 2 114.80 29.76 -4.49
C SER A 2 113.33 29.94 -4.91
N ILE A 3 113.03 29.54 -6.15
CA ILE A 3 111.67 29.28 -6.63
C ILE A 3 111.27 27.88 -6.13
N PRO A 4 110.05 27.69 -5.60
CA PRO A 4 109.30 26.46 -5.81
C PRO A 4 107.97 26.81 -6.50
N VAL A 5 107.85 26.50 -7.79
CA VAL A 5 107.00 25.41 -8.34
C VAL A 5 105.54 25.53 -7.92
N ALA A 6 104.71 25.89 -8.90
CA ALA A 6 103.27 26.04 -8.81
C ALA A 6 102.60 24.74 -8.38
N ALA A 7 101.75 24.81 -7.36
CA ALA A 7 100.78 23.77 -7.04
C ALA A 7 99.60 23.89 -7.99
N ASP A 8 99.31 22.81 -8.71
CA ASP A 8 98.10 22.65 -9.51
C ASP A 8 96.89 22.69 -8.55
N ASN A 9 96.04 23.71 -8.68
CA ASN A 9 94.85 23.86 -7.84
C ASN A 9 93.79 22.84 -8.29
N PRO A 10 93.27 21.96 -7.41
CA PRO A 10 92.25 21.00 -7.79
C PRO A 10 90.97 21.71 -8.28
N SER A 11 90.39 21.24 -9.39
CA SER A 11 89.13 21.77 -9.94
C SER A 11 87.99 21.59 -8.94
N THR A 12 87.35 22.69 -8.53
CA THR A 12 86.24 22.69 -7.58
C THR A 12 84.92 22.35 -8.27
N THR A 13 84.06 21.54 -7.62
CA THR A 13 82.71 21.21 -8.12
C THR A 13 81.64 21.63 -7.12
N ILE A 14 80.50 22.14 -7.62
CA ILE A 14 79.34 22.54 -6.81
C ILE A 14 78.14 21.64 -7.16
N SER A 15 77.43 21.15 -6.14
CA SER A 15 76.14 20.45 -6.30
C SER A 15 75.09 21.01 -5.35
N LEU A 16 73.82 20.94 -5.75
CA LEU A 16 72.68 21.29 -4.91
C LEU A 16 71.99 20.03 -4.40
N ASP A 17 71.44 20.08 -3.19
CA ASP A 17 70.61 19.02 -2.61
C ASP A 17 69.26 18.84 -3.35
N LYS A 18 68.79 19.90 -4.05
CA LYS A 18 67.54 19.91 -4.81
C LYS A 18 67.75 20.40 -6.24
N SER A 19 67.27 19.63 -7.21
CA SER A 19 67.24 20.03 -8.63
C SER A 19 65.93 20.70 -9.04
N THR A 20 64.83 20.51 -8.29
CA THR A 20 63.54 21.16 -8.54
C THR A 20 62.76 21.41 -7.24
N ILE A 21 62.07 22.55 -7.14
CA ILE A 21 61.15 22.90 -6.04
C ILE A 21 59.81 23.36 -6.64
N VAL A 22 58.69 22.96 -6.03
CA VAL A 22 57.36 23.50 -6.33
C VAL A 22 56.83 24.21 -5.10
N LEU A 23 56.53 25.51 -5.22
CA LEU A 23 56.03 26.36 -4.14
C LEU A 23 54.68 26.97 -4.52
N THR A 24 53.89 27.33 -3.52
CA THR A 24 52.75 28.26 -3.69
C THR A 24 53.24 29.69 -3.43
N VAL A 25 52.67 30.70 -4.09
CA VAL A 25 52.99 32.12 -3.85
C VAL A 25 52.98 32.43 -2.34
N GLY A 26 54.06 33.03 -1.83
CA GLY A 26 54.26 33.34 -0.41
C GLY A 26 54.99 32.27 0.40
N GLN A 27 55.17 31.06 -0.12
CA GLN A 27 55.95 30.00 0.54
C GLN A 27 57.46 30.19 0.38
N THR A 28 58.22 29.61 1.31
CA THR A 28 59.68 29.56 1.27
C THR A 28 60.17 28.13 1.37
N ASP A 29 61.33 27.85 0.78
CA ASP A 29 62.06 26.59 0.97
C ASP A 29 63.57 26.87 0.94
N THR A 30 64.40 25.96 1.44
CA THR A 30 65.86 26.08 1.46
C THR A 30 66.52 25.09 0.52
N ILE A 31 67.54 25.56 -0.18
CA ILE A 31 68.46 24.76 -1.00
C ILE A 31 69.85 24.87 -0.36
N THR A 32 70.52 23.73 -0.21
CA THR A 32 71.88 23.66 0.32
C THR A 32 72.86 23.31 -0.81
N ALA A 33 73.94 24.08 -0.92
CA ALA A 33 75.02 23.81 -1.85
C ALA A 33 76.18 23.08 -1.15
N THR A 34 76.74 22.06 -1.81
CA THR A 34 77.94 21.35 -1.37
C THR A 34 79.09 21.64 -2.35
N VAL A 35 80.27 21.99 -1.82
CA VAL A 35 81.48 22.29 -2.60
C VAL A 35 82.55 21.24 -2.29
N LEU A 36 83.14 20.64 -3.33
CA LEU A 36 84.22 19.66 -3.20
C LEU A 36 85.49 20.10 -3.95
N PRO A 37 86.71 19.75 -3.46
CA PRO A 37 86.97 18.98 -2.23
C PRO A 37 86.71 19.80 -0.95
N ALA A 38 86.33 19.11 0.13
CA ALA A 38 85.99 19.75 1.41
C ALA A 38 87.21 20.50 1.98
N GLY A 39 87.05 21.77 2.34
CA GLY A 39 88.13 22.64 2.84
C GLY A 39 88.78 23.56 1.80
N ALA A 40 88.27 23.62 0.56
CA ALA A 40 88.68 24.62 -0.43
C ALA A 40 88.51 26.06 0.10
N ALA A 41 89.46 26.95 -0.21
CA ALA A 41 89.55 28.31 0.34
C ALA A 41 88.41 29.27 -0.06
N ASP A 42 87.61 28.92 -1.08
CA ASP A 42 86.47 29.72 -1.52
C ASP A 42 85.13 29.05 -1.20
N GLN A 43 84.59 29.35 -0.02
CA GLN A 43 83.24 28.93 0.39
C GLN A 43 82.19 30.06 0.28
N ASN A 44 82.56 31.23 -0.24
CA ASN A 44 81.65 32.35 -0.45
C ASN A 44 80.82 32.17 -1.72
N LEU A 45 79.73 31.41 -1.63
CA LEU A 45 78.85 31.13 -2.76
C LEU A 45 77.97 32.33 -3.13
N THR A 46 77.83 32.59 -4.42
CA THR A 46 76.89 33.59 -4.95
C THR A 46 75.63 32.90 -5.47
N TRP A 47 74.47 33.33 -4.97
CA TRP A 47 73.15 32.81 -5.34
C TRP A 47 72.38 33.83 -6.17
N ILE A 48 71.91 33.44 -7.35
CA ILE A 48 71.21 34.32 -8.29
C ILE A 48 69.92 33.63 -8.75
N SER A 49 68.81 34.36 -8.72
CA SER A 49 67.57 33.94 -9.37
C SER A 49 67.53 34.45 -10.82
N SER A 50 67.14 33.59 -11.76
CA SER A 50 66.92 33.98 -13.15
C SER A 50 65.70 34.89 -13.33
N ASN A 51 64.77 34.88 -12.37
CA ASN A 51 63.62 35.79 -12.35
C ASN A 51 63.28 36.21 -10.91
N PRO A 52 63.93 37.28 -10.40
CA PRO A 52 63.71 37.79 -9.05
C PRO A 52 62.29 38.28 -8.75
N ASN A 53 61.43 38.47 -9.76
CA ASN A 53 60.02 38.83 -9.59
C ASN A 53 59.14 37.60 -9.29
N VAL A 54 59.58 36.41 -9.68
CA VAL A 54 58.88 35.13 -9.42
C VAL A 54 59.45 34.46 -8.18
N VAL A 55 60.79 34.41 -8.06
CA VAL A 55 61.47 33.77 -6.94
C VAL A 55 62.69 34.59 -6.52
N LYS A 56 62.84 34.89 -5.23
CA LYS A 56 64.08 35.46 -4.67
C LYS A 56 64.88 34.37 -3.95
N VAL A 57 66.21 34.50 -3.96
CA VAL A 57 67.10 33.63 -3.19
C VAL A 57 68.06 34.48 -2.37
N PHE A 58 68.30 34.07 -1.12
CA PHE A 58 69.32 34.66 -0.25
C PHE A 58 70.01 33.55 0.55
N ASN A 59 71.30 33.31 0.30
CA ASN A 59 72.08 32.25 0.96
C ASN A 59 71.37 30.89 1.02
N GLY A 60 70.78 30.46 -0.10
CA GLY A 60 70.04 29.20 -0.20
C GLY A 60 68.57 29.26 0.24
N LEU A 61 68.10 30.31 0.92
CA LEU A 61 66.67 30.50 1.21
C LEU A 61 65.94 31.03 -0.02
N VAL A 62 65.01 30.24 -0.56
CA VAL A 62 64.19 30.51 -1.74
C VAL A 62 62.81 31.00 -1.30
N MET A 63 62.36 32.14 -1.83
CA MET A 63 61.06 32.75 -1.51
C MET A 63 60.22 32.92 -2.78
N ALA A 64 59.04 32.31 -2.82
CA ALA A 64 58.09 32.41 -3.93
C ALA A 64 57.28 33.71 -3.85
N LEU A 65 57.37 34.57 -4.87
CA LEU A 65 56.76 35.89 -4.89
C LEU A 65 55.55 36.01 -5.81
N SER A 66 55.60 35.38 -6.98
CA SER A 66 54.51 35.39 -7.95
C SER A 66 54.48 34.09 -8.76
N GLU A 67 53.33 33.77 -9.34
CA GLU A 67 53.16 32.58 -10.18
C GLU A 67 54.10 32.62 -11.39
N GLY A 68 54.74 31.50 -11.69
CA GLY A 68 55.69 31.40 -12.78
C GLY A 68 56.80 30.41 -12.48
N THR A 69 57.86 30.43 -13.27
CA THR A 69 59.02 29.56 -13.07
C THR A 69 60.32 30.36 -13.10
N ALA A 70 61.33 29.91 -12.36
CA ALA A 70 62.65 30.53 -12.30
C ALA A 70 63.73 29.48 -11.99
N TYR A 71 64.97 29.74 -12.40
CA TYR A 71 66.13 28.97 -11.97
C TYR A 71 66.87 29.70 -10.85
N ILE A 72 67.25 28.99 -9.80
CA ILE A 72 68.21 29.44 -8.81
C ILE A 72 69.57 28.86 -9.16
N ASN A 73 70.52 29.74 -9.49
CA ASN A 73 71.88 29.37 -9.84
C ASN A 73 72.83 29.71 -8.70
N VAL A 74 73.75 28.79 -8.38
CA VAL A 74 74.83 28.99 -7.43
C VAL A 74 76.18 28.84 -8.13
N MET A 75 77.11 29.75 -7.83
CA MET A 75 78.47 29.74 -8.40
C MET A 75 79.51 30.22 -7.39
N ASN A 76 80.77 29.84 -7.62
CA ASN A 76 81.93 30.32 -6.86
C ASN A 76 82.56 31.55 -7.57
N PRO A 77 82.75 32.70 -6.89
CA PRO A 77 83.27 33.93 -7.50
C PRO A 77 84.71 33.87 -8.02
N SER A 78 85.55 32.94 -7.56
CA SER A 78 87.01 32.99 -7.72
C SER A 78 87.58 32.41 -9.02
N GLY A 79 86.78 32.40 -10.09
CA GLY A 79 87.30 32.21 -11.46
C GLY A 79 87.39 30.77 -11.97
N ASN A 80 86.94 29.77 -11.21
CA ASN A 80 86.70 28.40 -11.73
C ASN A 80 85.21 28.22 -12.10
N SER A 81 84.94 27.77 -13.33
CA SER A 81 83.63 27.76 -14.01
C SER A 81 82.55 26.80 -13.47
N SER A 82 82.61 26.36 -12.21
CA SER A 82 81.62 25.43 -11.65
C SER A 82 80.36 26.16 -11.19
N TYR A 83 79.19 25.72 -11.64
CA TYR A 83 77.87 26.19 -11.20
C TYR A 83 76.89 25.02 -11.02
N ALA A 84 75.87 25.23 -10.20
CA ALA A 84 74.73 24.31 -10.08
C ALA A 84 73.41 25.10 -10.08
N SER A 85 72.34 24.46 -10.55
CA SER A 85 71.05 25.12 -10.76
C SER A 85 69.91 24.28 -10.21
N CYS A 86 68.90 24.96 -9.64
CA CYS A 86 67.64 24.37 -9.20
C CYS A 86 66.47 25.06 -9.91
N TYR A 87 65.54 24.27 -10.45
CA TYR A 87 64.35 24.79 -11.12
C TYR A 87 63.18 24.98 -10.16
N VAL A 88 62.61 26.18 -10.07
CA VAL A 88 61.52 26.49 -9.14
C VAL A 88 60.23 26.80 -9.91
N ILE A 89 59.15 26.12 -9.54
CA ILE A 89 57.79 26.34 -10.07
C ILE A 89 56.94 26.94 -8.96
N VAL A 90 56.40 28.14 -9.18
CA VAL A 90 55.48 28.81 -8.26
C VAL A 90 54.06 28.73 -8.81
N LYS A 91 53.15 28.11 -8.06
CA LYS A 91 51.71 28.00 -8.37
C LYS A 91 50.89 28.99 -7.55
N LYS A 92 49.71 29.38 -8.06
CA LYS A 92 48.68 30.02 -7.24
C LYS A 92 48.06 29.03 -6.25
N PRO A 93 47.58 29.49 -5.07
CA PRO A 93 46.81 28.63 -4.17
C PRO A 93 45.51 28.17 -4.84
N ASP A 94 45.11 26.93 -4.57
CA ASP A 94 43.81 26.42 -5.00
C ASP A 94 42.68 27.26 -4.39
N SER A 95 41.63 27.51 -5.17
CA SER A 95 40.53 28.38 -4.74
C SER A 95 39.17 27.80 -5.11
N THR A 96 38.22 27.87 -4.19
CA THR A 96 36.89 27.25 -4.31
C THR A 96 35.80 28.21 -3.86
N MET A 97 34.59 28.07 -4.42
CA MET A 97 33.39 28.80 -3.99
C MET A 97 32.15 27.95 -4.26
N GLU A 98 31.36 27.64 -3.22
CA GLU A 98 30.14 26.84 -3.33
C GLU A 98 28.99 27.48 -2.54
N ILE A 99 27.76 27.32 -3.04
CA ILE A 99 26.54 27.78 -2.37
C ILE A 99 25.74 26.59 -1.86
N ASN A 100 25.13 26.70 -0.68
CA ASN A 100 24.42 25.60 -0.04
C ASN A 100 23.18 25.10 -0.80
N LYS A 101 22.58 25.94 -1.66
CA LYS A 101 21.37 25.62 -2.45
C LYS A 101 21.49 26.27 -3.83
N SER A 102 21.26 25.50 -4.91
CA SER A 102 21.23 26.00 -6.29
C SER A 102 19.82 26.42 -6.75
N SER A 103 18.77 25.99 -6.03
CA SER A 103 17.39 26.43 -6.26
C SER A 103 16.54 26.38 -4.99
N LEU A 104 15.48 27.20 -4.93
CA LEU A 104 14.55 27.30 -3.81
C LEU A 104 13.16 27.80 -4.26
N THR A 105 12.10 27.40 -3.56
CA THR A 105 10.74 27.97 -3.71
C THR A 105 10.31 28.62 -2.41
N LEU A 106 9.79 29.85 -2.47
CA LEU A 106 9.35 30.66 -1.32
C LEU A 106 7.91 31.15 -1.49
N SER A 107 7.22 31.37 -0.37
CA SER A 107 5.93 32.08 -0.33
C SER A 107 6.15 33.58 -0.12
N VAL A 108 5.25 34.43 -0.60
CA VAL A 108 5.32 35.89 -0.40
C VAL A 108 5.38 36.21 1.10
N GLY A 109 6.32 37.07 1.50
CA GLY A 109 6.57 37.48 2.89
C GLY A 109 7.52 36.57 3.68
N SER A 110 7.91 35.42 3.14
CA SER A 110 8.86 34.50 3.81
C SER A 110 10.31 34.94 3.67
N THR A 111 11.16 34.45 4.60
CA THR A 111 12.60 34.66 4.60
C THR A 111 13.35 33.34 4.64
N GLU A 112 14.57 33.31 4.09
CA GLU A 112 15.45 32.12 4.06
C GLU A 112 16.91 32.58 4.01
N THR A 113 17.87 31.76 4.42
CA THR A 113 19.30 32.13 4.36
C THR A 113 20.09 31.22 3.43
N LEU A 114 20.82 31.82 2.49
CA LEU A 114 21.84 31.17 1.69
C LEU A 114 23.22 31.37 2.32
N THR A 115 24.03 30.32 2.32
CA THR A 115 25.40 30.35 2.82
C THR A 115 26.37 29.97 1.71
N VAL A 116 27.57 30.56 1.74
CA VAL A 116 28.63 30.32 0.77
C VAL A 116 29.90 29.88 1.50
N SER A 117 30.48 28.77 1.07
CA SER A 117 31.82 28.33 1.46
C SER A 117 32.82 28.83 0.41
N ILE A 118 33.86 29.55 0.84
CA ILE A 118 34.88 30.13 -0.05
C ILE A 118 36.28 29.95 0.53
N SER A 119 37.22 29.53 -0.32
CA SER A 119 38.64 29.36 0.03
C SER A 119 39.53 30.03 -1.03
N PRO A 120 40.53 30.84 -0.63
CA PRO A 120 40.75 31.35 0.73
C PRO A 120 39.58 32.22 1.21
N SER A 121 39.46 32.39 2.53
CA SER A 121 38.36 33.16 3.14
C SER A 121 38.39 34.61 2.67
N GLN A 122 37.25 35.08 2.15
CA GLN A 122 37.09 36.43 1.64
C GLN A 122 35.62 36.87 1.73
N ALA A 123 35.38 38.18 1.68
CA ALA A 123 34.03 38.73 1.69
C ALA A 123 33.24 38.33 0.43
N VAL A 124 31.91 38.28 0.55
CA VAL A 124 30.99 37.87 -0.50
C VAL A 124 29.94 38.96 -0.72
N HIS A 125 29.81 39.41 -1.96
CA HIS A 125 28.79 40.36 -2.38
C HIS A 125 27.57 39.62 -2.93
N TRP A 126 26.39 40.02 -2.49
CA TRP A 126 25.12 39.40 -2.87
C TRP A 126 24.31 40.32 -3.77
N THR A 127 23.71 39.77 -4.82
CA THR A 127 22.84 40.50 -5.74
C THR A 127 21.62 39.66 -6.10
N SER A 128 20.51 40.33 -6.40
CA SER A 128 19.29 39.71 -6.95
C SER A 128 19.03 40.27 -8.34
N SER A 129 18.71 39.39 -9.29
CA SER A 129 18.29 39.79 -10.63
C SER A 129 16.94 40.51 -10.66
N HIS A 130 16.08 40.26 -9.67
CA HIS A 130 14.76 40.89 -9.53
C HIS A 130 14.48 41.20 -8.04
N PRO A 131 15.04 42.30 -7.50
CA PRO A 131 14.90 42.67 -6.08
C PRO A 131 13.44 42.87 -5.63
N GLU A 132 12.54 43.23 -6.55
CA GLU A 132 11.10 43.36 -6.31
C GLU A 132 10.38 42.02 -6.16
N VAL A 133 11.00 40.92 -6.58
CA VAL A 133 10.52 39.53 -6.38
C VAL A 133 11.18 38.95 -5.14
N VAL A 134 12.52 39.01 -5.04
CA VAL A 134 13.30 38.56 -3.88
C VAL A 134 14.42 39.56 -3.58
N GLN A 135 14.39 40.17 -2.39
CA GLN A 135 15.52 40.94 -1.87
C GLN A 135 16.53 40.00 -1.22
N VAL A 136 17.82 40.33 -1.31
CA VAL A 136 18.90 39.63 -0.60
C VAL A 136 19.76 40.63 0.17
N PHE A 137 20.05 40.34 1.43
CA PHE A 137 20.96 41.10 2.26
C PHE A 137 21.86 40.14 3.06
N ASN A 138 23.17 40.15 2.78
CA ASN A 138 24.14 39.25 3.41
C ASN A 138 23.71 37.77 3.42
N GLY A 139 23.16 37.28 2.31
CA GLY A 139 22.67 35.90 2.17
C GLY A 139 21.25 35.67 2.70
N VAL A 140 20.64 36.61 3.42
CA VAL A 140 19.24 36.52 3.88
C VAL A 140 18.30 36.99 2.77
N LEU A 141 17.39 36.13 2.35
CA LEU A 141 16.38 36.36 1.34
C LEU A 141 15.08 36.87 1.96
N MET A 142 14.38 37.76 1.28
CA MET A 142 13.01 38.17 1.59
C MET A 142 12.16 38.11 0.32
N ALA A 143 11.17 37.20 0.28
CA ALA A 143 10.26 37.08 -0.85
C ALA A 143 9.20 38.19 -0.81
N GLN A 144 9.12 39.01 -1.85
CA GLN A 144 8.26 40.20 -1.88
C GLN A 144 7.08 40.08 -2.83
N LYS A 145 7.29 39.44 -3.99
CA LYS A 145 6.29 39.36 -5.06
C LYS A 145 6.41 38.04 -5.80
N LEU A 146 5.31 37.57 -6.37
CA LEU A 146 5.29 36.41 -7.25
C LEU A 146 6.24 36.62 -8.45
N GLY A 147 7.00 35.59 -8.79
CA GLY A 147 7.98 35.62 -9.88
C GLY A 147 9.20 34.74 -9.60
N THR A 148 10.21 34.81 -10.46
CA THR A 148 11.47 34.08 -10.29
C THR A 148 12.63 35.06 -10.29
N ALA A 149 13.55 34.92 -9.33
CA ALA A 149 14.76 35.72 -9.20
C ALA A 149 15.98 34.80 -9.04
N VAL A 150 17.04 35.05 -9.80
CA VAL A 150 18.37 34.46 -9.55
C VAL A 150 19.11 35.32 -8.54
N ILE A 151 19.56 34.71 -7.45
CA ILE A 151 20.44 35.30 -6.44
C ILE A 151 21.87 34.90 -6.74
N THR A 152 22.77 35.89 -6.84
CA THR A 152 24.18 35.67 -7.15
C THR A 152 25.05 36.12 -5.99
N ALA A 153 25.91 35.22 -5.53
CA ALA A 153 26.98 35.50 -4.58
C ALA A 153 28.31 35.57 -5.33
N THR A 154 29.04 36.68 -5.18
CA THR A 154 30.29 36.97 -5.88
C THR A 154 31.39 37.25 -4.88
N ALA A 155 32.56 36.64 -5.09
CA ALA A 155 33.78 36.93 -4.37
C ALA A 155 34.13 38.43 -4.37
N ALA A 156 34.67 38.98 -3.27
CA ALA A 156 35.04 40.40 -3.17
C ALA A 156 36.06 40.87 -4.23
N ASP A 157 36.94 39.97 -4.69
CA ASP A 157 37.90 40.24 -5.77
C ASP A 157 37.30 40.06 -7.19
N GLY A 158 36.02 39.68 -7.28
CA GLY A 158 35.31 39.42 -8.53
C GLY A 158 35.73 38.14 -9.26
N SER A 159 36.59 37.31 -8.66
CA SER A 159 37.20 36.15 -9.35
C SER A 159 36.23 35.00 -9.61
N ARG A 160 35.17 34.87 -8.79
CA ARG A 160 34.26 33.72 -8.75
C ARG A 160 32.85 34.16 -8.36
N SER A 161 31.84 33.48 -8.90
CA SER A 161 30.43 33.66 -8.53
C SER A 161 29.69 32.32 -8.52
N VAL A 162 28.68 32.22 -7.66
CA VAL A 162 27.74 31.10 -7.57
C VAL A 162 26.31 31.62 -7.48
N THR A 163 25.34 30.85 -7.97
CA THR A 163 23.95 31.30 -8.13
C THR A 163 22.94 30.34 -7.52
N CYS A 164 21.83 30.89 -7.03
CA CYS A 164 20.64 30.15 -6.62
C CYS A 164 19.39 30.71 -7.32
N THR A 165 18.60 29.84 -7.96
CA THR A 165 17.33 30.24 -8.58
C THR A 165 16.18 30.17 -7.56
N VAL A 166 15.56 31.30 -7.26
CA VAL A 166 14.48 31.41 -6.28
C VAL A 166 13.17 31.69 -6.99
N THR A 167 12.17 30.82 -6.80
CA THR A 167 10.81 31.02 -7.32
C THR A 167 9.88 31.39 -6.17
N VAL A 168 9.21 32.53 -6.29
CA VAL A 168 8.16 32.98 -5.38
C VAL A 168 6.81 32.70 -6.02
N ASN A 169 6.02 31.79 -5.44
CA ASN A 169 4.70 31.45 -5.94
C ASN A 169 3.63 31.49 -4.83
N ASP A 170 2.36 31.49 -5.25
CA ASP A 170 1.18 31.36 -4.41
C ASP A 170 0.65 29.93 -4.55
N ALA A 171 1.49 28.93 -4.30
CA ALA A 171 1.06 27.53 -4.33
C ALA A 171 0.05 27.33 -3.19
N GLN A 172 -1.24 27.56 -3.48
CA GLN A 172 -2.31 27.41 -2.51
C GLN A 172 -2.31 25.98 -1.99
N SER A 173 -2.29 25.85 -0.67
CA SER A 173 -2.44 24.56 0.00
C SER A 173 -3.71 23.89 -0.46
N SER A 174 -3.63 22.62 -0.88
CA SER A 174 -4.82 21.82 -1.16
C SER A 174 -5.14 20.95 0.04
N ILE A 175 -6.41 20.96 0.50
CA ILE A 175 -6.90 20.05 1.52
C ILE A 175 -7.53 18.83 0.85
N ARG A 176 -7.15 17.62 1.29
CA ARG A 176 -7.82 16.37 0.94
C ARG A 176 -8.14 15.57 2.19
N LEU A 177 -9.38 15.11 2.32
CA LEU A 177 -9.76 14.20 3.41
C LEU A 177 -9.44 12.75 3.04
N ASN A 178 -9.17 11.93 4.06
CA ASN A 178 -9.04 10.48 3.92
C ASN A 178 -10.33 9.79 3.44
N LYS A 179 -11.50 10.42 3.61
CA LYS A 179 -12.81 9.90 3.22
C LYS A 179 -13.70 11.00 2.66
N SER A 180 -14.38 10.73 1.55
CA SER A 180 -15.45 11.60 1.00
C SER A 180 -16.83 11.28 1.58
N THR A 181 -17.01 10.10 2.16
CA THR A 181 -18.24 9.66 2.83
C THR A 181 -17.94 8.83 4.08
N ALA A 182 -18.82 8.87 5.08
CA ALA A 182 -18.75 7.99 6.26
C ALA A 182 -20.15 7.64 6.79
N THR A 183 -20.26 6.52 7.50
CA THR A 183 -21.47 6.13 8.24
C THR A 183 -21.14 5.97 9.73
N LEU A 184 -21.99 6.48 10.62
CA LEU A 184 -21.83 6.40 12.07
C LEU A 184 -23.10 5.91 12.75
N GLY A 185 -22.94 5.25 13.90
CA GLY A 185 -24.03 4.98 14.82
C GLY A 185 -24.30 6.18 15.72
N ILE A 186 -25.48 6.25 16.34
CA ILE A 186 -25.76 7.24 17.38
C ILE A 186 -24.77 7.05 18.54
N GLY A 187 -24.11 8.13 18.96
CA GLY A 187 -23.08 8.15 20.00
C GLY A 187 -21.72 7.60 19.58
N LYS A 188 -21.56 7.10 18.35
CA LYS A 188 -20.27 6.56 17.85
C LYS A 188 -19.46 7.65 17.17
N SER A 189 -18.13 7.50 17.25
CA SER A 189 -17.17 8.45 16.69
C SER A 189 -16.23 7.82 15.68
N SER A 190 -15.73 8.63 14.74
CA SER A 190 -14.65 8.28 13.80
C SER A 190 -13.77 9.50 13.57
N THR A 191 -12.59 9.31 12.99
CA THR A 191 -11.66 10.43 12.71
C THR A 191 -11.50 10.63 11.22
N LEU A 192 -11.72 11.88 10.79
CA LEU A 192 -11.33 12.37 9.47
C LEU A 192 -9.94 12.99 9.59
N THR A 193 -9.05 12.62 8.67
CA THR A 193 -7.70 13.16 8.59
C THR A 193 -7.59 14.02 7.33
N ALA A 194 -7.08 15.24 7.48
CA ALA A 194 -6.83 16.16 6.38
C ALA A 194 -5.35 16.11 5.97
N ASN A 195 -5.10 15.69 4.73
CA ASN A 195 -3.80 15.79 4.09
C ASN A 195 -3.70 17.14 3.38
N ILE A 196 -2.68 17.92 3.73
CA ILE A 196 -2.51 19.28 3.23
C ILE A 196 -1.17 19.39 2.50
N SER A 197 -1.20 19.79 1.23
CA SER A 197 0.01 19.97 0.43
C SER A 197 -0.13 21.12 -0.57
N PRO A 198 0.84 22.06 -0.61
CA PRO A 198 1.90 22.28 0.40
C PRO A 198 1.32 22.65 1.78
N ALA A 199 2.14 22.59 2.84
CA ALA A 199 1.69 22.92 4.21
C ALA A 199 1.07 24.33 4.28
N LEU A 200 0.10 24.52 5.19
CA LEU A 200 -0.52 25.83 5.38
C LEU A 200 0.53 26.88 5.79
N PRO A 201 0.37 28.15 5.37
CA PRO A 201 1.16 29.26 5.88
C PRO A 201 1.16 29.33 7.42
N THR A 202 2.21 29.87 8.02
CA THR A 202 2.39 29.91 9.49
C THR A 202 1.27 30.65 10.25
N ASN A 203 0.54 31.54 9.57
CA ASN A 203 -0.59 32.30 10.10
C ASN A 203 -1.96 31.66 9.79
N ALA A 204 -1.99 30.51 9.10
CA ALA A 204 -3.20 29.77 8.77
C ALA A 204 -3.24 28.44 9.52
N TYR A 205 -4.46 27.99 9.87
CA TYR A 205 -4.69 26.73 10.57
C TYR A 205 -5.94 26.02 10.01
N LEU A 206 -6.08 24.74 10.32
CA LEU A 206 -7.20 23.92 9.86
C LEU A 206 -8.41 24.06 10.81
N MET A 207 -9.57 24.36 10.24
CA MET A 207 -10.85 24.42 10.95
C MET A 207 -11.78 23.29 10.50
N TRP A 208 -12.63 22.83 11.41
CA TRP A 208 -13.64 21.80 11.13
C TRP A 208 -15.04 22.33 11.42
N GLN A 209 -15.98 22.07 10.52
CA GLN A 209 -17.37 22.48 10.65
C GLN A 209 -18.31 21.34 10.26
N SER A 210 -19.44 21.25 10.95
CA SER A 210 -20.58 20.39 10.54
C SER A 210 -21.71 21.26 10.00
N SER A 211 -22.33 20.82 8.91
CA SER A 211 -23.54 21.46 8.36
C SER A 211 -24.75 21.30 9.29
N ASN A 212 -24.76 20.29 10.18
CA ASN A 212 -25.79 20.11 11.20
C ASN A 212 -25.21 19.38 12.43
N PRO A 213 -24.73 20.13 13.44
CA PRO A 213 -24.20 19.57 14.69
C PRO A 213 -25.18 18.70 15.48
N GLY A 214 -26.50 18.84 15.27
CA GLY A 214 -27.52 18.00 15.88
C GLY A 214 -27.61 16.60 15.28
N ILE A 215 -27.04 16.39 14.09
CA ILE A 215 -26.92 15.08 13.43
C ILE A 215 -25.51 14.55 13.59
N VAL A 216 -24.48 15.34 13.27
CA VAL A 216 -23.06 14.97 13.42
C VAL A 216 -22.30 16.13 14.02
N SER A 217 -21.68 15.94 15.17
CA SER A 217 -20.73 16.91 15.73
C SER A 217 -19.31 16.63 15.26
N VAL A 218 -18.45 17.65 15.23
CA VAL A 218 -17.03 17.50 14.86
C VAL A 218 -16.14 18.34 15.77
N SER A 219 -15.02 17.77 16.21
CA SER A 219 -13.98 18.47 16.98
C SER A 219 -12.60 17.92 16.60
N GLY A 220 -11.72 18.76 16.08
CA GLY A 220 -10.36 18.35 15.68
C GLY A 220 -10.31 17.19 14.68
N GLY A 221 -11.30 17.08 13.79
CA GLY A 221 -11.44 15.97 12.84
C GLY A 221 -12.13 14.72 13.41
N VAL A 222 -12.37 14.65 14.72
CA VAL A 222 -13.18 13.59 15.33
C VAL A 222 -14.66 13.93 15.14
N ILE A 223 -15.37 13.10 14.38
CA ILE A 223 -16.79 13.21 14.10
C ILE A 223 -17.59 12.26 15.00
N THR A 224 -18.73 12.69 15.53
CA THR A 224 -19.60 11.88 16.40
C THR A 224 -21.05 11.94 15.91
N GLY A 225 -21.69 10.78 15.75
CA GLY A 225 -23.11 10.69 15.41
C GLY A 225 -23.98 11.10 16.60
N VAL A 226 -24.90 12.05 16.41
CA VAL A 226 -25.76 12.61 17.46
C VAL A 226 -27.20 12.14 17.29
N SER A 227 -27.74 12.21 16.07
CA SER A 227 -29.09 11.74 15.75
C SER A 227 -29.16 11.25 14.30
N LEU A 228 -30.22 10.50 13.96
CA LEU A 228 -30.40 9.95 12.61
C LEU A 228 -30.46 11.06 11.56
N GLY A 229 -29.79 10.84 10.43
CA GLY A 229 -29.84 11.75 9.30
C GLY A 229 -28.49 11.86 8.59
N THR A 230 -28.30 12.96 7.87
CA THR A 230 -27.07 13.22 7.11
C THR A 230 -26.59 14.64 7.37
N ALA A 231 -25.29 14.80 7.60
CA ALA A 231 -24.61 16.09 7.66
C ALA A 231 -23.33 16.06 6.82
N VAL A 232 -22.86 17.22 6.40
CA VAL A 232 -21.58 17.38 5.70
C VAL A 232 -20.57 17.95 6.68
N ILE A 233 -19.43 17.29 6.80
CA ILE A 233 -18.29 17.77 7.56
C ILE A 233 -17.30 18.42 6.61
N THR A 234 -16.90 19.65 6.91
CA THR A 234 -15.98 20.43 6.08
C THR A 234 -14.71 20.73 6.87
N ALA A 235 -13.55 20.38 6.31
CA ALA A 235 -12.26 20.87 6.74
C ALA A 235 -11.89 22.09 5.88
N ILE A 236 -11.60 23.24 6.50
CA ILE A 236 -11.42 24.52 5.83
C ILE A 236 -10.13 25.16 6.36
N ALA A 237 -9.28 25.68 5.47
CA ALA A 237 -8.15 26.52 5.89
C ALA A 237 -8.68 27.86 6.45
N SER A 238 -8.15 28.33 7.57
CA SER A 238 -8.64 29.56 8.23
C SER A 238 -8.51 30.83 7.39
N ASP A 239 -7.65 30.81 6.37
CA ASP A 239 -7.49 31.87 5.36
C ASP A 239 -8.47 31.75 4.18
N GLY A 240 -9.30 30.70 4.14
CA GLY A 240 -10.26 30.44 3.09
C GLY A 240 -9.66 29.89 1.78
N SER A 241 -8.36 29.61 1.75
CA SER A 241 -7.64 29.18 0.54
C SER A 241 -8.10 27.82 0.00
N SER A 242 -8.56 26.93 0.88
CA SER A 242 -8.95 25.58 0.50
C SER A 242 -9.96 24.97 1.47
N SER A 243 -10.74 24.02 0.96
CA SER A 243 -11.64 23.20 1.76
C SER A 243 -11.82 21.81 1.16
N ALA A 244 -12.19 20.85 2.01
CA ALA A 244 -12.60 19.51 1.60
C ALA A 244 -13.78 19.05 2.45
N THR A 245 -14.66 18.24 1.86
CA THR A 245 -15.90 17.80 2.50
C THR A 245 -16.00 16.28 2.62
N CYS A 246 -16.71 15.82 3.64
CA CYS A 246 -17.10 14.45 3.84
C CYS A 246 -18.60 14.39 4.16
N LYS A 247 -19.38 13.62 3.39
CA LYS A 247 -20.80 13.39 3.67
C LYS A 247 -20.93 12.27 4.71
N VAL A 248 -21.46 12.60 5.89
CA VAL A 248 -21.61 11.65 7.01
C VAL A 248 -23.09 11.31 7.20
N THR A 249 -23.42 10.03 7.20
CA THR A 249 -24.78 9.52 7.48
C THR A 249 -24.81 8.82 8.82
N VAL A 250 -25.75 9.20 9.68
CA VAL A 250 -25.96 8.55 10.97
C VAL A 250 -27.13 7.60 10.85
N THR A 251 -26.88 6.31 11.09
CA THR A 251 -27.90 5.26 11.13
C THR A 251 -28.07 4.76 12.56
N ALA A 252 -29.19 4.07 12.84
CA ALA A 252 -29.47 3.54 14.18
C ALA A 252 -28.41 2.54 14.65
N SER A 253 -27.86 1.78 13.71
CA SER A 253 -26.89 0.71 13.91
C SER A 253 -25.45 1.11 13.61
N GLY A 254 -25.23 2.26 12.99
CA GLY A 254 -23.91 2.67 12.50
C GLY A 254 -23.36 1.90 11.31
N VAL A 255 -24.13 0.95 10.76
CA VAL A 255 -23.81 0.27 9.51
C VAL A 255 -24.68 0.82 8.37
N ASN A 256 -24.15 0.76 7.15
CA ASN A 256 -24.90 1.02 5.91
C ASN A 256 -24.94 -0.26 5.08
N PRO A 257 -25.98 -1.09 5.21
CA PRO A 257 -25.99 -2.40 4.60
C PRO A 257 -26.02 -2.33 3.06
N ILE A 258 -25.16 -3.11 2.42
CA ILE A 258 -25.18 -3.37 0.98
C ILE A 258 -26.26 -4.42 0.72
N ARG A 259 -27.42 -3.97 0.27
CA ARG A 259 -28.56 -4.85 0.00
C ARG A 259 -28.48 -5.43 -1.42
N LEU A 260 -28.40 -6.74 -1.51
CA LEU A 260 -28.37 -7.51 -2.75
C LEU A 260 -29.66 -8.33 -2.84
N GLY A 261 -30.70 -7.75 -3.41
CA GLY A 261 -32.01 -8.40 -3.52
C GLY A 261 -32.77 -7.95 -4.75
N GLY A 262 -33.67 -8.81 -5.23
CA GLY A 262 -34.59 -8.50 -6.32
C GLY A 262 -36.03 -8.92 -6.01
N ALA A 263 -36.90 -8.79 -7.01
CA ALA A 263 -38.33 -9.06 -6.86
C ALA A 263 -38.61 -10.53 -6.48
N ASN A 264 -37.75 -11.45 -6.90
CA ASN A 264 -37.76 -12.86 -6.53
C ASN A 264 -36.33 -13.42 -6.35
N ARG A 265 -36.23 -14.71 -6.00
CA ARG A 265 -34.99 -15.45 -5.78
C ARG A 265 -34.02 -15.43 -6.97
N TYR A 266 -34.54 -15.42 -8.20
CA TYR A 266 -33.73 -15.37 -9.42
C TYR A 266 -33.07 -14.01 -9.56
N GLU A 267 -33.80 -12.90 -9.39
CA GLU A 267 -33.16 -11.58 -9.42
C GLU A 267 -32.22 -11.36 -8.23
N THR A 268 -32.51 -11.88 -7.03
CA THR A 268 -31.56 -11.82 -5.91
C THR A 268 -30.24 -12.51 -6.27
N SER A 269 -30.29 -13.72 -6.85
CA SER A 269 -29.07 -14.41 -7.30
C SER A 269 -28.28 -13.60 -8.35
N VAL A 270 -28.98 -12.87 -9.23
CA VAL A 270 -28.36 -11.97 -10.21
C VAL A 270 -27.70 -10.75 -9.55
N GLN A 271 -28.32 -10.14 -8.53
CA GLN A 271 -27.70 -9.01 -7.82
C GLN A 271 -26.44 -9.45 -7.08
N ILE A 272 -26.46 -10.64 -6.48
CA ILE A 272 -25.29 -11.25 -5.84
C ILE A 272 -24.18 -11.51 -6.88
N ALA A 273 -24.53 -12.06 -8.04
CA ALA A 273 -23.58 -12.29 -9.13
C ALA A 273 -22.94 -11.00 -9.65
N LYS A 274 -23.71 -9.91 -9.78
CA LYS A 274 -23.18 -8.60 -10.18
C LYS A 274 -22.20 -8.03 -9.16
N GLN A 275 -22.46 -8.22 -7.87
CA GLN A 275 -21.57 -7.77 -6.80
C GLN A 275 -20.24 -8.55 -6.80
N GLY A 276 -20.29 -9.88 -6.90
CA GLY A 276 -19.10 -10.72 -6.83
C GLY A 276 -18.30 -10.82 -8.13
N TRP A 277 -18.96 -10.69 -9.28
CA TRP A 277 -18.37 -10.90 -10.61
C TRP A 277 -18.69 -9.75 -11.58
N PRO A 278 -18.30 -8.50 -11.26
CA PRO A 278 -18.59 -7.34 -12.10
C PRO A 278 -17.97 -7.44 -13.49
N ASN A 279 -16.82 -8.13 -13.60
CA ASN A 279 -16.04 -8.25 -14.83
C ASN A 279 -16.32 -9.53 -15.65
N GLY A 280 -17.33 -10.31 -15.27
CA GLY A 280 -17.65 -11.60 -15.89
C GLY A 280 -17.13 -12.80 -15.12
N SER A 281 -17.49 -14.01 -15.57
CA SER A 281 -16.95 -15.27 -15.03
C SER A 281 -16.92 -16.34 -16.11
N ALA A 282 -15.80 -17.08 -16.21
CA ALA A 282 -15.64 -18.18 -17.16
C ALA A 282 -16.53 -19.39 -16.80
N TYR A 283 -16.95 -19.50 -15.54
CA TYR A 283 -17.74 -20.62 -15.04
C TYR A 283 -18.99 -20.10 -14.34
N ILE A 284 -20.08 -20.84 -14.42
CA ILE A 284 -21.28 -20.62 -13.60
C ILE A 284 -21.70 -21.97 -13.01
N VAL A 285 -22.19 -21.94 -11.78
CA VAL A 285 -22.95 -23.04 -11.22
C VAL A 285 -24.44 -22.70 -11.34
N LEU A 286 -25.21 -23.55 -12.00
CA LEU A 286 -26.65 -23.39 -12.17
C LEU A 286 -27.39 -24.36 -11.25
N ALA A 287 -28.27 -23.83 -10.41
CA ALA A 287 -29.09 -24.57 -9.46
C ALA A 287 -30.57 -24.24 -9.63
N THR A 288 -31.46 -25.14 -9.22
CA THR A 288 -32.90 -24.86 -9.20
C THR A 288 -33.24 -23.94 -8.03
N GLY A 289 -34.07 -22.93 -8.27
CA GLY A 289 -34.60 -22.07 -7.22
C GLY A 289 -35.78 -22.69 -6.46
N ASN A 290 -36.33 -23.81 -6.93
CA ASN A 290 -37.58 -24.38 -6.41
C ASN A 290 -37.39 -25.44 -5.31
N ASN A 291 -36.20 -26.03 -5.24
CA ASN A 291 -35.85 -27.06 -4.27
C ASN A 291 -34.35 -26.96 -3.94
N TYR A 292 -33.94 -27.40 -2.77
CA TYR A 292 -32.58 -27.14 -2.25
C TYR A 292 -31.56 -28.28 -2.38
N PRO A 293 -31.91 -29.59 -2.32
CA PRO A 293 -30.95 -30.60 -1.88
C PRO A 293 -29.80 -30.81 -2.86
N ASP A 294 -30.06 -30.72 -4.17
CA ASP A 294 -29.03 -30.87 -5.21
C ASP A 294 -28.02 -29.72 -5.23
N ALA A 295 -28.33 -28.58 -4.62
CA ALA A 295 -27.50 -27.38 -4.66
C ALA A 295 -26.76 -27.09 -3.34
N LEU A 296 -27.14 -27.74 -2.23
CA LEU A 296 -26.57 -27.50 -0.90
C LEU A 296 -25.05 -27.73 -0.82
N SER A 297 -24.51 -28.57 -1.71
CA SER A 297 -23.08 -28.90 -1.75
C SER A 297 -22.31 -28.12 -2.82
N ALA A 298 -22.96 -27.20 -3.52
CA ALA A 298 -22.39 -26.58 -4.71
C ALA A 298 -21.42 -25.42 -4.42
N ALA A 299 -21.49 -24.79 -3.24
CA ALA A 299 -20.68 -23.63 -2.90
C ALA A 299 -19.16 -23.88 -2.99
N PRO A 300 -18.61 -25.00 -2.47
CA PRO A 300 -17.19 -25.27 -2.62
C PRO A 300 -16.75 -25.51 -4.06
N LEU A 301 -17.57 -26.19 -4.86
CA LEU A 301 -17.31 -26.34 -6.28
C LEU A 301 -17.30 -24.99 -6.99
N ALA A 302 -18.31 -24.16 -6.73
CA ALA A 302 -18.41 -22.83 -7.30
C ALA A 302 -17.18 -21.97 -6.96
N GLN A 303 -16.70 -22.03 -5.71
CA GLN A 303 -15.49 -21.33 -5.28
C GLN A 303 -14.23 -21.83 -6.00
N LYS A 304 -14.07 -23.15 -6.16
CA LYS A 304 -12.92 -23.73 -6.90
C LYS A 304 -12.79 -23.16 -8.32
N TYR A 305 -13.91 -22.85 -8.96
CA TYR A 305 -13.94 -22.29 -10.32
C TYR A 305 -14.17 -20.78 -10.36
N ASN A 306 -14.17 -20.08 -9.22
CA ASN A 306 -14.54 -18.67 -9.10
C ASN A 306 -15.84 -18.34 -9.85
N ALA A 307 -16.88 -19.14 -9.62
CA ALA A 307 -18.14 -19.12 -10.34
C ALA A 307 -19.29 -18.59 -9.44
N PRO A 308 -20.17 -17.70 -9.94
CA PRO A 308 -21.42 -17.42 -9.24
C PRO A 308 -22.35 -18.64 -9.25
N ILE A 309 -23.19 -18.75 -8.22
CA ILE A 309 -24.36 -19.64 -8.23
C ILE A 309 -25.55 -18.83 -8.72
N LEU A 310 -26.04 -19.15 -9.92
CA LEU A 310 -27.27 -18.59 -10.47
C LEU A 310 -28.42 -19.57 -10.31
N LEU A 311 -29.62 -19.02 -10.13
CA LEU A 311 -30.84 -19.81 -9.96
C LEU A 311 -31.71 -19.83 -11.22
N THR A 312 -32.35 -20.97 -11.46
CA THR A 312 -33.34 -21.16 -12.53
C THR A 312 -34.62 -21.79 -12.01
N ASP A 313 -35.72 -21.57 -12.72
CA ASP A 313 -36.99 -22.27 -12.54
C ASP A 313 -37.05 -23.52 -13.45
N LYS A 314 -38.24 -24.11 -13.65
CA LYS A 314 -38.55 -25.12 -14.68
C LYS A 314 -38.19 -24.65 -16.09
N THR A 315 -38.22 -23.33 -16.31
CA THR A 315 -37.71 -22.63 -17.50
C THR A 315 -36.67 -21.61 -17.07
N LEU A 316 -35.74 -21.26 -17.96
CA LEU A 316 -34.69 -20.29 -17.66
C LEU A 316 -35.28 -18.87 -17.58
N PRO A 317 -35.31 -18.22 -16.40
CA PRO A 317 -35.85 -16.88 -16.28
C PRO A 317 -35.03 -15.89 -17.13
N GLN A 318 -35.70 -14.91 -17.75
CA GLN A 318 -35.01 -13.95 -18.61
C GLN A 318 -33.93 -13.16 -17.85
N VAL A 319 -34.13 -12.86 -16.57
CA VAL A 319 -33.12 -12.20 -15.74
C VAL A 319 -31.85 -13.05 -15.59
N THR A 320 -32.00 -14.36 -15.39
CA THR A 320 -30.89 -15.31 -15.29
C THR A 320 -30.18 -15.44 -16.63
N LEU A 321 -30.93 -15.54 -17.75
CA LEU A 321 -30.35 -15.60 -19.09
C LEU A 321 -29.55 -14.33 -19.44
N ASN A 322 -30.08 -13.15 -19.10
CA ASN A 322 -29.39 -11.88 -19.30
C ASN A 322 -28.08 -11.84 -18.49
N GLU A 323 -28.10 -12.35 -17.26
CA GLU A 323 -26.91 -12.39 -16.42
C GLU A 323 -25.88 -13.41 -16.92
N ILE A 324 -26.29 -14.59 -17.38
CA ILE A 324 -25.41 -15.55 -18.07
C ILE A 324 -24.75 -14.88 -19.29
N THR A 325 -25.52 -14.13 -20.08
CA THR A 325 -25.00 -13.39 -21.25
C THR A 325 -24.01 -12.29 -20.83
N ARG A 326 -24.25 -11.59 -19.72
CA ARG A 326 -23.33 -10.58 -19.17
C ARG A 326 -22.03 -11.21 -18.70
N LEU A 327 -22.12 -12.35 -18.02
CA LEU A 327 -20.99 -13.06 -17.43
C LEU A 327 -20.09 -13.71 -18.49
N LYS A 328 -20.65 -14.09 -19.64
CA LYS A 328 -19.98 -14.74 -20.78
C LYS A 328 -19.19 -16.00 -20.37
N PRO A 329 -19.83 -16.99 -19.73
CA PRO A 329 -19.13 -18.20 -19.31
C PRO A 329 -18.72 -19.06 -20.51
N THR A 330 -17.61 -19.77 -20.37
CA THR A 330 -17.23 -20.86 -21.27
C THR A 330 -17.87 -22.17 -20.86
N GLN A 331 -18.17 -22.35 -19.57
CA GLN A 331 -18.77 -23.58 -19.04
C GLN A 331 -19.78 -23.31 -17.91
N ILE A 332 -20.83 -24.13 -17.85
CA ILE A 332 -21.83 -24.14 -16.78
C ILE A 332 -21.90 -25.54 -16.15
N PHE A 333 -21.74 -25.61 -14.83
CA PHE A 333 -22.03 -26.80 -14.04
C PHE A 333 -23.49 -26.79 -13.62
N ILE A 334 -24.27 -27.78 -14.05
CA ILE A 334 -25.68 -27.92 -13.70
C ILE A 334 -25.77 -28.87 -12.50
N CYS A 335 -26.13 -28.34 -11.33
CA CYS A 335 -26.27 -29.13 -10.11
C CYS A 335 -27.71 -29.63 -9.96
N GLY A 336 -27.87 -30.94 -10.12
CA GLY A 336 -29.16 -31.62 -10.01
C GLY A 336 -29.66 -32.21 -11.32
N GLY A 337 -30.56 -33.19 -11.17
CA GLY A 337 -31.02 -33.96 -12.31
C GLY A 337 -32.04 -33.25 -13.20
N THR A 338 -32.49 -33.92 -14.25
CA THR A 338 -33.42 -33.33 -15.24
C THR A 338 -34.78 -32.95 -14.64
N GLY A 339 -35.17 -33.54 -13.51
CA GLY A 339 -36.36 -33.15 -12.76
C GLY A 339 -36.23 -31.82 -12.02
N ALA A 340 -35.00 -31.43 -11.63
CA ALA A 340 -34.70 -30.16 -10.98
C ALA A 340 -34.42 -29.06 -12.00
N ILE A 341 -33.65 -29.36 -13.05
CA ILE A 341 -33.29 -28.46 -14.14
C ILE A 341 -33.45 -29.20 -15.46
N SER A 342 -34.46 -28.82 -16.25
CA SER A 342 -34.87 -29.55 -17.45
C SER A 342 -33.77 -29.64 -18.52
N LYS A 343 -33.83 -30.68 -19.36
CA LYS A 343 -32.94 -30.81 -20.52
C LYS A 343 -33.14 -29.68 -21.54
N THR A 344 -34.33 -29.07 -21.56
CA THR A 344 -34.61 -27.89 -22.41
C THR A 344 -33.70 -26.71 -22.04
N ILE A 345 -33.52 -26.42 -20.75
CA ILE A 345 -32.60 -25.36 -20.30
C ILE A 345 -31.17 -25.71 -20.71
N GLU A 346 -30.73 -26.94 -20.49
CA GLU A 346 -29.39 -27.39 -20.87
C GLU A 346 -29.16 -27.28 -22.39
N ASN A 347 -30.13 -27.69 -23.21
CA ASN A 347 -30.05 -27.55 -24.67
C ASN A 347 -30.03 -26.09 -25.11
N GLN A 348 -30.79 -25.22 -24.44
CA GLN A 348 -30.76 -23.77 -24.69
C GLN A 348 -29.37 -23.19 -24.43
N LEU A 349 -28.72 -23.56 -23.32
CA LEU A 349 -27.37 -23.10 -22.97
C LEU A 349 -26.31 -23.62 -23.95
N ASN A 350 -26.37 -24.91 -24.31
CA ASN A 350 -25.49 -25.47 -25.34
C ASN A 350 -25.69 -24.80 -26.72
N GLY A 351 -26.94 -24.47 -27.08
CA GLY A 351 -27.25 -23.73 -28.30
C GLY A 351 -26.67 -22.30 -28.35
N MET A 352 -26.31 -21.74 -27.19
CA MET A 352 -25.57 -20.48 -27.08
C MET A 352 -24.04 -20.67 -27.19
N GLY A 353 -23.57 -21.90 -27.43
CA GLY A 353 -22.14 -22.23 -27.50
C GLY A 353 -21.46 -22.40 -26.13
N ILE A 354 -22.24 -22.53 -25.06
CA ILE A 354 -21.72 -22.70 -23.69
C ILE A 354 -21.65 -24.18 -23.36
N LEU A 355 -20.49 -24.68 -22.92
CA LEU A 355 -20.35 -26.08 -22.50
C LEU A 355 -21.15 -26.33 -21.21
N THR A 356 -22.00 -27.35 -21.18
CA THR A 356 -22.69 -27.75 -19.94
C THR A 356 -22.17 -29.09 -19.40
N GLU A 357 -21.92 -29.16 -18.09
CA GLU A 357 -21.63 -30.42 -17.39
C GLU A 357 -22.64 -30.61 -16.26
N ARG A 358 -23.44 -31.66 -16.34
CA ARG A 358 -24.45 -31.96 -15.32
C ARG A 358 -23.88 -32.86 -14.23
N LEU A 359 -24.02 -32.41 -12.99
CA LEU A 359 -23.62 -33.13 -11.79
C LEU A 359 -24.91 -33.59 -11.09
N GLU A 360 -25.28 -34.85 -11.31
CA GLU A 360 -26.54 -35.43 -10.84
C GLU A 360 -26.34 -36.86 -10.34
N GLY A 361 -27.14 -37.25 -9.35
CA GLY A 361 -27.31 -38.63 -8.92
C GLY A 361 -28.78 -39.06 -8.94
N LYS A 362 -29.06 -40.31 -8.58
CA LYS A 362 -30.45 -40.81 -8.47
C LYS A 362 -31.23 -40.13 -7.35
N ASP A 363 -30.52 -39.61 -6.37
CA ASP A 363 -31.06 -38.88 -5.23
C ASP A 363 -30.09 -37.77 -4.78
N ARG A 364 -30.50 -37.02 -3.77
CA ARG A 364 -29.72 -35.92 -3.20
C ARG A 364 -28.35 -36.34 -2.66
N TYR A 365 -28.22 -37.58 -2.19
CA TYR A 365 -26.98 -38.08 -1.61
C TYR A 365 -25.97 -38.37 -2.72
N GLU A 366 -26.40 -39.08 -3.77
CA GLU A 366 -25.58 -39.30 -4.96
C GLU A 366 -25.22 -37.98 -5.66
N THR A 367 -26.16 -37.01 -5.81
CA THR A 367 -25.84 -35.69 -6.36
C THR A 367 -24.73 -34.99 -5.58
N SER A 368 -24.79 -35.02 -4.23
CA SER A 368 -23.73 -34.43 -3.39
C SER A 368 -22.37 -35.10 -3.59
N VAL A 369 -22.36 -36.41 -3.86
CA VAL A 369 -21.13 -37.16 -4.18
C VAL A 369 -20.58 -36.78 -5.55
N GLU A 370 -21.41 -36.60 -6.58
CA GLU A 370 -20.93 -36.17 -7.90
C GLU A 370 -20.34 -34.75 -7.87
N ILE A 371 -20.94 -33.84 -7.10
CA ILE A 371 -20.37 -32.51 -6.85
C ILE A 371 -19.03 -32.61 -6.11
N ALA A 372 -18.95 -33.46 -5.08
CA ALA A 372 -17.71 -33.67 -4.32
C ALA A 372 -16.60 -34.32 -5.15
N LYS A 373 -16.93 -35.23 -6.08
CA LYS A 373 -15.96 -35.80 -7.04
C LYS A 373 -15.39 -34.71 -7.95
N LYS A 374 -16.21 -33.79 -8.43
CA LYS A 374 -15.77 -32.67 -9.28
C LYS A 374 -14.90 -31.67 -8.50
N LEU A 375 -15.26 -31.42 -7.23
CA LEU A 375 -14.48 -30.60 -6.32
C LEU A 375 -13.11 -31.23 -6.00
N GLY A 376 -13.09 -32.52 -5.67
CA GLY A 376 -11.95 -33.21 -5.07
C GLY A 376 -12.01 -33.24 -3.54
N SER A 377 -11.01 -33.87 -2.92
CA SER A 377 -10.92 -34.09 -1.47
C SER A 377 -9.58 -33.65 -0.89
N GLU A 378 -8.90 -32.71 -1.54
CA GLU A 378 -7.52 -32.29 -1.21
C GLU A 378 -7.41 -31.62 0.17
N SER A 379 -8.49 -31.05 0.68
CA SER A 379 -8.53 -30.45 2.03
C SER A 379 -8.34 -31.47 3.15
N GLY A 380 -8.62 -32.75 2.92
CA GLY A 380 -8.63 -33.80 3.94
C GLY A 380 -9.72 -33.62 5.02
N GLU A 381 -10.60 -32.64 4.87
CA GLU A 381 -11.75 -32.37 5.73
C GLU A 381 -13.05 -32.66 5.00
N LEU A 382 -14.13 -32.90 5.75
CA LEU A 382 -15.46 -33.17 5.22
C LEU A 382 -16.53 -32.47 6.07
N VAL A 383 -17.55 -31.90 5.43
CA VAL A 383 -18.79 -31.48 6.10
C VAL A 383 -19.89 -32.48 5.77
N LEU A 384 -20.56 -33.03 6.79
CA LEU A 384 -21.73 -33.89 6.65
C LEU A 384 -22.95 -33.22 7.29
N VAL A 385 -24.02 -33.11 6.50
CA VAL A 385 -25.29 -32.45 6.88
C VAL A 385 -26.48 -33.35 6.58
N ASN A 386 -27.62 -33.10 7.23
CA ASN A 386 -28.86 -33.82 6.94
C ASN A 386 -29.42 -33.37 5.58
N GLY A 387 -29.80 -34.32 4.71
CA GLY A 387 -30.29 -34.01 3.37
C GLY A 387 -31.68 -33.38 3.31
N TYR A 388 -32.44 -33.36 4.41
CA TYR A 388 -33.79 -32.80 4.54
C TYR A 388 -33.85 -31.51 5.37
N GLU A 389 -32.69 -30.97 5.76
CA GLU A 389 -32.54 -29.71 6.47
C GLU A 389 -31.45 -28.89 5.77
N TRP A 390 -31.77 -27.69 5.31
CA TRP A 390 -30.88 -26.91 4.44
C TRP A 390 -30.01 -25.92 5.22
N SER A 391 -30.43 -25.49 6.41
CA SER A 391 -29.79 -24.38 7.13
C SER A 391 -28.39 -24.71 7.60
N ASP A 392 -28.14 -25.96 7.99
CA ASP A 392 -26.81 -26.41 8.42
C ASP A 392 -25.81 -26.40 7.25
N ALA A 393 -26.24 -26.82 6.07
CA ALA A 393 -25.43 -26.79 4.85
C ALA A 393 -25.08 -25.35 4.44
N LEU A 394 -26.07 -24.46 4.43
CA LEU A 394 -25.86 -23.06 4.04
C LEU A 394 -25.05 -22.27 5.07
N SER A 395 -25.15 -22.63 6.36
CA SER A 395 -24.33 -22.05 7.43
C SER A 395 -22.85 -22.37 7.24
N ALA A 396 -22.52 -23.59 6.82
CA ALA A 396 -21.14 -24.01 6.58
C ALA A 396 -20.64 -23.70 5.17
N SER A 397 -21.53 -23.40 4.21
CA SER A 397 -21.19 -23.25 2.80
C SER A 397 -20.07 -22.23 2.51
N PRO A 398 -20.06 -21.01 3.10
CA PRO A 398 -18.96 -20.06 2.87
C PRO A 398 -17.61 -20.58 3.36
N ILE A 399 -17.60 -21.19 4.54
CA ILE A 399 -16.39 -21.74 5.18
C ILE A 399 -15.86 -22.93 4.39
N ALA A 400 -16.75 -23.87 4.05
CA ALA A 400 -16.42 -25.03 3.26
C ALA A 400 -15.91 -24.62 1.88
N ALA A 401 -16.48 -23.58 1.29
CA ALA A 401 -16.04 -23.04 0.03
C ALA A 401 -14.63 -22.43 0.09
N GLN A 402 -14.39 -21.56 1.07
CA GLN A 402 -13.08 -20.94 1.27
C GLN A 402 -11.97 -21.98 1.52
N LYS A 403 -12.29 -23.07 2.23
CA LYS A 403 -11.34 -24.13 2.61
C LYS A 403 -11.29 -25.32 1.61
N GLY A 404 -12.09 -25.30 0.55
CA GLY A 404 -12.19 -26.43 -0.39
C GLY A 404 -12.70 -27.73 0.24
N ILE A 405 -13.56 -27.63 1.27
CA ILE A 405 -14.13 -28.78 1.98
C ILE A 405 -15.37 -29.29 1.23
N PRO A 406 -15.43 -30.56 0.82
CA PRO A 406 -16.66 -31.14 0.28
C PRO A 406 -17.78 -31.15 1.33
N ILE A 407 -19.00 -30.86 0.87
CA ILE A 407 -20.23 -31.00 1.65
C ILE A 407 -20.97 -32.22 1.13
N LEU A 408 -21.22 -33.21 1.98
CA LEU A 408 -22.02 -34.40 1.65
C LEU A 408 -23.32 -34.42 2.46
N LEU A 409 -24.34 -35.01 1.86
CA LEU A 409 -25.65 -35.17 2.50
C LEU A 409 -25.81 -36.58 3.07
N THR A 410 -26.53 -36.72 4.19
CA THR A 410 -26.93 -38.01 4.75
C THR A 410 -28.41 -38.00 5.18
N ASP A 411 -28.96 -39.19 5.39
CA ASP A 411 -30.19 -39.35 6.17
C ASP A 411 -29.86 -39.39 7.68
N LYS A 412 -30.87 -39.23 8.53
CA LYS A 412 -30.75 -39.22 9.99
C LYS A 412 -30.12 -40.50 10.54
N SER A 413 -30.63 -41.64 10.14
CA SER A 413 -30.25 -42.94 10.72
C SER A 413 -29.54 -43.84 9.70
N THR A 414 -29.71 -43.55 8.42
CA THR A 414 -29.10 -44.31 7.33
C THR A 414 -27.90 -43.54 6.80
N PHE A 415 -26.75 -44.21 6.70
CA PHE A 415 -25.59 -43.65 6.01
C PHE A 415 -25.58 -44.19 4.57
N PRO A 416 -25.95 -43.39 3.55
CA PRO A 416 -26.12 -43.89 2.18
C PRO A 416 -24.85 -44.52 1.62
N ASP A 417 -24.99 -45.62 0.89
CA ASP A 417 -23.84 -46.39 0.39
C ASP A 417 -22.95 -45.59 -0.56
N SER A 418 -23.53 -44.70 -1.37
CA SER A 418 -22.79 -43.78 -2.25
C SER A 418 -21.86 -42.87 -1.46
N VAL A 419 -22.38 -42.26 -0.39
CA VAL A 419 -21.63 -41.35 0.49
C VAL A 419 -20.58 -42.14 1.28
N LYS A 420 -20.95 -43.29 1.84
CA LYS A 420 -20.03 -44.17 2.56
C LYS A 420 -18.86 -44.62 1.69
N SER A 421 -19.13 -44.98 0.44
CA SER A 421 -18.11 -45.41 -0.53
C SER A 421 -17.18 -44.26 -0.88
N PHE A 422 -17.72 -43.06 -1.09
CA PHE A 422 -16.92 -41.86 -1.33
C PHE A 422 -16.01 -41.53 -0.14
N VAL A 423 -16.54 -41.55 1.09
CA VAL A 423 -15.77 -41.28 2.31
C VAL A 423 -14.65 -42.32 2.50
N LYS A 424 -14.89 -43.60 2.20
CA LYS A 424 -13.86 -44.65 2.31
C LYS A 424 -12.79 -44.58 1.22
N SER A 425 -13.14 -44.08 0.04
CA SER A 425 -12.22 -44.01 -1.10
C SER A 425 -11.29 -42.80 -1.06
N ASN A 426 -11.51 -41.88 -0.11
CA ASN A 426 -10.74 -40.65 0.06
C ASN A 426 -10.20 -40.54 1.49
N SER A 427 -9.05 -39.89 1.66
CA SER A 427 -8.39 -39.77 2.97
C SER A 427 -8.85 -38.52 3.73
N PHE A 428 -9.97 -38.63 4.44
CA PHE A 428 -10.42 -37.59 5.37
C PHE A 428 -9.88 -37.83 6.78
N TYR A 429 -9.26 -36.82 7.40
CA TYR A 429 -8.79 -36.87 8.79
C TYR A 429 -9.74 -36.17 9.76
N THR A 430 -10.67 -35.33 9.29
CA THR A 430 -11.69 -34.67 10.11
C THR A 430 -13.01 -34.59 9.36
N THR A 431 -14.10 -34.91 10.06
CA THR A 431 -15.47 -34.77 9.53
C THR A 431 -16.31 -33.93 10.46
N TYR A 432 -16.80 -32.78 10.01
CA TYR A 432 -17.74 -31.94 10.74
C TYR A 432 -19.17 -32.43 10.49
N VAL A 433 -19.80 -32.99 11.51
CA VAL A 433 -21.20 -33.44 11.48
C VAL A 433 -22.07 -32.32 12.05
N LEU A 434 -22.82 -31.67 11.17
CA LEU A 434 -23.62 -30.49 11.54
C LEU A 434 -25.06 -30.93 11.84
N GLY A 435 -25.56 -30.52 13.01
CA GLY A 435 -26.87 -30.90 13.52
C GLY A 435 -26.79 -31.89 14.67
N GLY A 436 -27.86 -31.91 15.48
CA GLY A 436 -28.01 -32.78 16.63
C GLY A 436 -28.29 -34.22 16.27
N THR A 437 -28.49 -35.06 17.29
CA THR A 437 -28.83 -36.48 17.11
C THR A 437 -30.23 -36.68 16.54
N ASP A 438 -31.09 -35.68 16.62
CA ASP A 438 -32.39 -35.59 15.99
C ASP A 438 -32.30 -35.44 14.46
N LEU A 439 -31.23 -34.81 13.95
CA LEU A 439 -30.93 -34.64 12.53
C LEU A 439 -29.96 -35.69 11.98
N ILE A 440 -28.88 -36.02 12.70
CA ILE A 440 -27.89 -37.03 12.30
C ILE A 440 -27.52 -37.87 13.52
N SER A 441 -27.97 -39.13 13.53
CA SER A 441 -27.75 -40.06 14.63
C SER A 441 -26.27 -40.33 14.92
N ASN A 442 -25.98 -40.82 16.13
CA ASN A 442 -24.64 -41.29 16.47
C ASN A 442 -24.23 -42.53 15.66
N GLN A 443 -25.19 -43.32 15.16
CA GLN A 443 -24.90 -44.45 14.27
C GLN A 443 -24.25 -43.99 12.96
N VAL A 444 -24.73 -42.89 12.37
CA VAL A 444 -24.10 -42.31 11.16
C VAL A 444 -22.76 -41.67 11.53
N LYS A 445 -22.72 -40.83 12.58
CA LYS A 445 -21.49 -40.14 13.02
C LYS A 445 -20.33 -41.10 13.31
N ASN A 446 -20.59 -42.23 13.95
CA ASN A 446 -19.57 -43.19 14.36
C ASN A 446 -18.94 -43.95 13.18
N GLN A 447 -19.49 -43.84 11.97
CA GLN A 447 -18.92 -44.42 10.75
C GLN A 447 -17.95 -43.49 10.01
N LEU A 448 -17.79 -42.25 10.48
CA LEU A 448 -17.00 -41.20 9.82
C LEU A 448 -15.62 -41.04 10.48
N PRO A 449 -14.56 -40.80 9.70
CA PRO A 449 -13.23 -40.54 10.25
C PRO A 449 -13.16 -39.17 10.94
N GLY A 450 -12.51 -39.12 12.11
CA GLY A 450 -12.25 -37.86 12.83
C GLY A 450 -13.50 -37.01 13.09
N SER A 451 -14.63 -37.63 13.44
CA SER A 451 -15.93 -36.95 13.45
C SER A 451 -16.14 -36.01 14.64
N VAL A 452 -16.38 -34.73 14.36
CA VAL A 452 -16.68 -33.66 15.31
C VAL A 452 -18.12 -33.19 15.08
N ARG A 453 -18.97 -33.22 16.12
CA ARG A 453 -20.35 -32.72 16.01
C ARG A 453 -20.39 -31.24 16.36
N ILE A 454 -21.14 -30.45 15.58
CA ILE A 454 -21.53 -29.08 15.90
C ILE A 454 -23.05 -29.03 15.93
N ASP A 455 -23.62 -28.63 17.05
CA ASP A 455 -25.06 -28.70 17.33
C ASP A 455 -25.56 -27.42 18.00
N GLY A 456 -26.88 -27.30 18.19
CA GLY A 456 -27.60 -26.18 18.75
C GLY A 456 -29.11 -26.46 18.79
N THR A 457 -29.83 -25.83 19.71
CA THR A 457 -31.26 -26.12 19.96
C THR A 457 -32.17 -25.79 18.78
N ASN A 458 -31.71 -24.95 17.86
CA ASN A 458 -32.39 -24.56 16.64
C ASN A 458 -31.38 -24.14 15.57
N LYS A 459 -31.84 -23.94 14.33
CA LYS A 459 -30.98 -23.58 13.19
C LYS A 459 -30.18 -22.28 13.37
N TYR A 460 -30.71 -21.30 14.10
CA TYR A 460 -30.00 -20.04 14.32
C TYR A 460 -28.85 -20.24 15.31
N GLU A 461 -29.06 -21.03 16.36
CA GLU A 461 -27.98 -21.40 17.28
C GLU A 461 -26.95 -22.30 16.60
N ARG A 462 -27.36 -23.25 15.76
CA ARG A 462 -26.44 -24.07 14.96
C ARG A 462 -25.61 -23.23 14.01
N ASN A 463 -26.22 -22.27 13.31
CA ASN A 463 -25.51 -21.29 12.49
C ASN A 463 -24.42 -20.58 13.31
N ILE A 464 -24.75 -20.00 14.46
CA ILE A 464 -23.76 -19.32 15.31
C ILE A 464 -22.67 -20.28 15.84
N ASN A 465 -23.01 -21.50 16.23
CA ASN A 465 -22.02 -22.47 16.73
C ASN A 465 -21.08 -22.96 15.62
N ILE A 466 -21.55 -23.04 14.37
CA ILE A 466 -20.70 -23.27 13.19
C ILE A 466 -19.75 -22.08 13.02
N LEU A 467 -20.27 -20.85 13.02
CA LEU A 467 -19.45 -19.64 12.85
C LEU A 467 -18.36 -19.55 13.92
N LYS A 468 -18.69 -19.74 15.21
CA LYS A 468 -17.74 -19.77 16.32
C LYS A 468 -16.66 -20.83 16.16
N LYS A 469 -16.99 -22.00 15.58
CA LYS A 469 -16.00 -23.07 15.36
C LYS A 469 -14.92 -22.66 14.36
N PHE A 470 -15.26 -21.78 13.42
CA PHE A 470 -14.39 -21.38 12.32
C PHE A 470 -14.01 -19.89 12.37
N GLU A 471 -14.26 -19.23 13.49
CA GLU A 471 -14.15 -17.78 13.66
C GLU A 471 -12.76 -17.26 13.29
N ASP A 472 -11.70 -17.98 13.67
CA ASP A 472 -10.31 -17.65 13.35
C ASP A 472 -9.99 -17.66 11.84
N SER A 473 -10.86 -18.23 11.01
CA SER A 473 -10.71 -18.25 9.55
C SER A 473 -11.58 -17.22 8.82
N LEU A 474 -12.33 -16.40 9.56
CA LEU A 474 -13.28 -15.44 9.01
C LEU A 474 -12.76 -14.00 9.15
N ASP A 475 -12.93 -13.21 8.10
CA ASP A 475 -12.84 -11.76 8.14
C ASP A 475 -14.15 -11.19 8.68
N LEU A 476 -14.16 -10.88 9.97
CA LEU A 476 -15.32 -10.34 10.70
C LEU A 476 -15.48 -8.82 10.53
N GLU A 477 -14.60 -8.13 9.79
CA GLU A 477 -14.87 -6.75 9.37
C GLU A 477 -15.99 -6.68 8.33
N LYS A 478 -16.33 -7.83 7.74
CA LYS A 478 -17.44 -8.01 6.80
C LYS A 478 -18.38 -9.08 7.33
N ILE A 479 -19.66 -9.01 6.97
CA ILE A 479 -20.61 -10.09 7.24
C ILE A 479 -21.72 -10.16 6.20
N CYS A 480 -22.17 -11.36 5.88
CA CYS A 480 -23.36 -11.57 5.05
C CYS A 480 -24.55 -11.97 5.93
N ILE A 481 -25.73 -11.45 5.63
CA ILE A 481 -26.98 -11.71 6.35
C ILE A 481 -27.99 -12.28 5.37
N ALA A 482 -28.59 -13.41 5.74
CA ALA A 482 -29.67 -14.03 4.99
C ALA A 482 -30.80 -14.48 5.92
N THR A 483 -32.00 -14.62 5.37
CA THR A 483 -33.12 -15.18 6.14
C THR A 483 -32.84 -16.63 6.50
N GLY A 484 -33.19 -17.02 7.72
CA GLY A 484 -33.28 -18.42 8.12
C GLY A 484 -34.63 -19.05 7.77
N ALA A 485 -35.56 -18.35 7.12
CA ALA A 485 -36.88 -18.88 6.78
C ALA A 485 -36.94 -19.60 5.42
N ASP A 486 -36.05 -19.27 4.47
CA ASP A 486 -35.96 -19.88 3.14
C ASP A 486 -34.48 -19.99 2.71
N PHE A 487 -34.18 -20.79 1.69
CA PHE A 487 -32.83 -21.19 1.29
C PHE A 487 -32.17 -20.41 0.11
N PRO A 488 -32.89 -19.90 -0.91
CA PRO A 488 -32.25 -19.52 -2.19
C PRO A 488 -31.25 -18.37 -2.10
N ASP A 489 -31.55 -17.39 -1.24
CA ASP A 489 -30.73 -16.18 -1.10
C ASP A 489 -29.39 -16.51 -0.40
N ALA A 490 -29.42 -17.36 0.63
CA ALA A 490 -28.21 -17.86 1.28
C ALA A 490 -27.39 -18.79 0.38
N LEU A 491 -28.06 -19.63 -0.43
CA LEU A 491 -27.41 -20.51 -1.40
C LEU A 491 -26.65 -19.71 -2.48
N SER A 492 -27.30 -18.73 -3.10
CA SER A 492 -26.64 -17.90 -4.12
C SER A 492 -25.56 -17.00 -3.51
N GLY A 493 -25.78 -16.54 -2.28
CA GLY A 493 -24.85 -15.69 -1.53
C GLY A 493 -23.63 -16.40 -0.92
N SER A 494 -23.62 -17.73 -0.82
CA SER A 494 -22.57 -18.45 -0.10
C SER A 494 -21.18 -18.29 -0.72
N VAL A 495 -21.11 -18.20 -2.05
CA VAL A 495 -19.84 -18.02 -2.77
C VAL A 495 -19.36 -16.57 -2.69
N LEU A 496 -20.28 -15.60 -2.68
CA LEU A 496 -19.90 -14.21 -2.41
C LEU A 496 -19.33 -14.07 -1.00
N ALA A 497 -19.96 -14.69 0.00
CA ALA A 497 -19.44 -14.72 1.36
C ALA A 497 -18.04 -15.36 1.43
N ALA A 498 -17.82 -16.48 0.72
CA ALA A 498 -16.51 -17.12 0.62
C ALA A 498 -15.45 -16.22 -0.06
N ASN A 499 -15.80 -15.53 -1.15
CA ASN A 499 -14.93 -14.55 -1.83
C ASN A 499 -14.57 -13.36 -0.93
N LEU A 500 -15.46 -12.98 -0.02
CA LEU A 500 -15.24 -11.96 0.99
C LEU A 500 -14.51 -12.50 2.23
N SER A 501 -14.17 -13.78 2.27
CA SER A 501 -13.60 -14.49 3.42
C SER A 501 -14.45 -14.37 4.69
N THR A 502 -15.78 -14.24 4.55
CA THR A 502 -16.70 -14.06 5.67
C THR A 502 -17.79 -15.15 5.70
N ALA A 503 -18.63 -15.11 6.72
CA ALA A 503 -19.72 -16.05 6.94
C ALA A 503 -21.09 -15.45 6.60
N ILE A 504 -22.10 -16.34 6.58
CA ILE A 504 -23.51 -15.97 6.54
C ILE A 504 -24.11 -16.14 7.94
N VAL A 505 -24.64 -15.06 8.49
CA VAL A 505 -25.49 -15.07 9.67
C VAL A 505 -26.94 -15.24 9.24
N LEU A 506 -27.60 -16.28 9.75
CA LEU A 506 -29.02 -16.51 9.52
C LEU A 506 -29.86 -15.72 10.51
N VAL A 507 -30.88 -15.04 10.01
CA VAL A 507 -31.76 -14.18 10.82
C VAL A 507 -33.23 -14.57 10.66
N ASP A 508 -33.99 -14.44 11.73
CA ASP A 508 -35.43 -14.59 11.73
C ASP A 508 -36.06 -13.19 11.62
N ASN A 509 -36.76 -12.92 10.51
CA ASN A 509 -37.34 -11.60 10.28
C ASN A 509 -38.46 -11.25 11.29
N ALA A 510 -39.16 -12.27 11.80
CA ALA A 510 -40.27 -12.09 12.74
C ALA A 510 -39.81 -12.08 14.20
N SER A 511 -38.81 -12.90 14.53
CA SER A 511 -38.36 -13.11 15.91
C SER A 511 -36.85 -13.31 15.98
N LEU A 512 -36.11 -12.20 15.92
CA LEU A 512 -34.65 -12.21 16.00
C LEU A 512 -34.17 -12.94 17.27
N LYS A 513 -33.30 -13.95 17.10
CA LYS A 513 -32.86 -14.79 18.21
C LYS A 513 -31.73 -14.12 19.00
N SER A 514 -31.79 -14.23 20.33
CA SER A 514 -30.79 -13.65 21.24
C SER A 514 -29.38 -14.17 20.99
N VAL A 515 -29.23 -15.44 20.61
CA VAL A 515 -27.92 -16.02 20.25
C VAL A 515 -27.29 -15.30 19.05
N THR A 516 -28.10 -14.92 18.07
CA THR A 516 -27.65 -14.17 16.89
C THR A 516 -27.24 -12.76 17.29
N THR A 517 -28.06 -12.03 18.05
CA THR A 517 -27.72 -10.67 18.49
C THR A 517 -26.48 -10.66 19.38
N GLN A 518 -26.35 -11.61 20.32
CA GLN A 518 -25.17 -11.72 21.17
C GLN A 518 -23.89 -12.00 20.38
N TYR A 519 -23.97 -12.84 19.34
CA TYR A 519 -22.83 -13.07 18.47
C TYR A 519 -22.43 -11.80 17.73
N VAL A 520 -23.39 -11.05 17.15
CA VAL A 520 -23.08 -9.78 16.49
C VAL A 520 -22.46 -8.77 17.47
N THR A 521 -23.04 -8.60 18.66
CA THR A 521 -22.52 -7.68 19.67
C THR A 521 -21.11 -8.05 20.14
N ASN A 522 -20.75 -9.33 20.21
CA ASN A 522 -19.46 -9.76 20.76
C ASN A 522 -18.37 -9.89 19.68
N SER A 523 -18.72 -10.44 18.52
CA SER A 523 -17.76 -10.84 17.49
C SER A 523 -17.69 -9.87 16.32
N LEU A 524 -18.74 -9.05 16.09
CA LEU A 524 -18.87 -8.20 14.91
C LEU A 524 -18.81 -6.69 15.24
N GLN A 525 -18.13 -6.31 16.33
CA GLN A 525 -18.07 -4.90 16.77
C GLN A 525 -17.33 -3.98 15.79
N GLN A 526 -16.42 -4.54 14.99
CA GLN A 526 -15.61 -3.81 14.01
C GLN A 526 -16.14 -3.98 12.58
N THR A 527 -17.33 -4.57 12.41
CA THR A 527 -17.88 -4.82 11.08
C THR A 527 -18.23 -3.51 10.38
N ASN A 528 -17.60 -3.28 9.23
CA ASN A 528 -17.80 -2.11 8.39
C ASN A 528 -18.71 -2.43 7.19
N ASP A 529 -18.61 -3.65 6.65
CA ASP A 529 -19.35 -4.06 5.46
C ASP A 529 -20.40 -5.12 5.79
N VAL A 530 -21.68 -4.71 5.77
CA VAL A 530 -22.81 -5.62 6.01
C VAL A 530 -23.52 -5.88 4.69
N TYR A 531 -23.45 -7.10 4.18
CA TYR A 531 -24.16 -7.53 2.98
C TYR A 531 -25.47 -8.20 3.38
N VAL A 532 -26.59 -7.76 2.80
CA VAL A 532 -27.92 -8.30 3.10
C VAL A 532 -28.49 -8.93 1.84
N PHE A 533 -28.71 -10.24 1.87
CA PHE A 533 -29.31 -10.97 0.74
C PHE A 533 -30.84 -10.90 0.83
N GLY A 534 -31.45 -10.50 -0.28
CA GLY A 534 -32.89 -10.29 -0.39
C GLY A 534 -33.34 -8.86 -0.09
N LEU A 535 -34.58 -8.54 -0.48
CA LEU A 535 -35.21 -7.24 -0.20
C LEU A 535 -35.73 -7.16 1.24
N GLN A 536 -36.24 -5.99 1.64
CA GLN A 536 -36.73 -5.71 3.00
C GLN A 536 -37.83 -6.68 3.48
N GLY A 537 -38.62 -7.25 2.57
CA GLY A 537 -39.61 -8.28 2.92
C GLY A 537 -38.99 -9.60 3.40
N VAL A 538 -37.75 -9.89 3.00
CA VAL A 538 -37.01 -11.11 3.36
C VAL A 538 -36.15 -10.87 4.61
N VAL A 539 -35.37 -9.78 4.61
CA VAL A 539 -34.58 -9.30 5.75
C VAL A 539 -34.85 -7.81 5.94
N SER A 540 -35.66 -7.47 6.93
CA SER A 540 -36.08 -6.08 7.17
C SER A 540 -34.94 -5.20 7.68
N ASP A 541 -35.00 -3.91 7.36
CA ASP A 541 -34.07 -2.92 7.91
C ASP A 541 -34.19 -2.84 9.44
N THR A 542 -35.37 -3.11 10.01
CA THR A 542 -35.55 -3.20 11.46
C THR A 542 -34.70 -4.31 12.06
N VAL A 543 -34.63 -5.48 11.43
CA VAL A 543 -33.80 -6.59 11.91
C VAL A 543 -32.32 -6.27 11.78
N VAL A 544 -31.88 -5.73 10.64
CA VAL A 544 -30.49 -5.29 10.45
C VAL A 544 -30.12 -4.23 11.49
N ASN A 545 -30.97 -3.23 11.68
CA ASN A 545 -30.73 -2.18 12.67
C ASN A 545 -30.66 -2.75 14.09
N LYS A 546 -31.52 -3.72 14.46
CA LYS A 546 -31.46 -4.36 15.78
C LYS A 546 -30.23 -5.23 15.98
N LEU A 547 -29.71 -5.86 14.93
CA LEU A 547 -28.50 -6.70 15.02
C LEU A 547 -27.28 -5.89 15.38
N PHE A 548 -27.16 -4.69 14.82
CA PHE A 548 -25.99 -3.81 14.97
C PHE A 548 -26.28 -2.59 15.86
N ALA A 549 -27.49 -2.48 16.42
CA ALA A 549 -27.77 -1.53 17.47
C ALA A 549 -27.10 -2.04 18.75
N ASN A 550 -26.12 -1.29 19.23
CA ASN A 550 -25.51 -1.50 20.54
C ASN A 550 -26.20 -0.61 21.58
#